data_AF-A0A672FT86-F1
#
_entry.id   AF-A0A672FT86-F1
#
_cell.length_a   1.000
_cell.length_b   1.000
_cell.length_c   1.000
_cell.angle_alpha   90.00
_cell.angle_beta   90.00
_cell.angle_gamma   90.00
#
_symmetry.space_group_name_H-M   'P 1'
#
loop_
_entity.id
_entity.type
_entity.pdbx_description
1 polymer ?
#
loop_
_entity_poly.entity_id
_entity_poly.type
_entity_poly.pdbx_seq_one_letter_code
_entity_poly.pdbx_strand_id
1 'polypeptide(L)'
;MTIAYESGVNLFDTAEVYSGGKLALGLLALGNLLPQPATLTLLSGLKGSLQRMQLEYVDVVFANRTDNNTPMEEIVRAMTHVINQGMSMYWGTSRWSAMEIMEAYSVARQFNLIPPVCEQAEYHFFQRDKVETQLPELYHKIGVGVVSWSPLACGIITGKYENGIPECSRASMKPYQWLRDKIMSEDGRKQQAKLKELAHIAEKLGCTLPQLAIAWCLRNEGVSSVLLGSSNPTQLTENLGAIQVIPKMTAGIASEVDHILGNRPHSKRDYHH
;
A
#
# COMPACT_ATOMS: atom_id res chain seq x y z
N MET A 1 -11.69 11.51 -8.42
CA MET A 1 -12.63 10.92 -7.43
C MET A 1 -13.91 10.46 -8.11
N THR A 2 -14.65 11.34 -8.80
CA THR A 2 -15.88 10.98 -9.55
C THR A 2 -15.72 9.72 -10.42
N ILE A 3 -14.71 9.69 -11.29
CA ILE A 3 -14.41 8.52 -12.14
C ILE A 3 -14.23 7.22 -11.33
N ALA A 4 -13.52 7.29 -10.20
CA ALA A 4 -13.29 6.13 -9.35
C ALA A 4 -14.61 5.64 -8.73
N TYR A 5 -15.38 6.56 -8.15
CA TYR A 5 -16.64 6.26 -7.49
C TYR A 5 -17.69 5.70 -8.46
N GLU A 6 -17.85 6.31 -9.63
CA GLU A 6 -18.74 5.83 -10.70
C GLU A 6 -18.32 4.46 -11.26
N SER A 7 -17.03 4.12 -11.15
CA SER A 7 -16.50 2.79 -11.50
C SER A 7 -16.64 1.76 -10.38
N GLY A 8 -17.31 2.11 -9.27
CA GLY A 8 -17.55 1.21 -8.13
C GLY A 8 -16.45 1.21 -7.06
N VAL A 9 -15.44 2.07 -7.15
CA VAL A 9 -14.43 2.21 -6.09
C VAL A 9 -15.02 2.91 -4.88
N ASN A 10 -14.96 2.26 -3.73
CA ASN A 10 -15.43 2.79 -2.44
C ASN A 10 -14.31 3.02 -1.41
N LEU A 11 -13.08 2.58 -1.69
CA LEU A 11 -11.91 2.81 -0.84
C LEU A 11 -11.11 4.01 -1.36
N PHE A 12 -10.94 5.03 -0.53
CA PHE A 12 -10.10 6.20 -0.79
C PHE A 12 -9.10 6.34 0.36
N ASP A 13 -7.84 6.65 0.05
CA ASP A 13 -6.72 6.73 1.00
C ASP A 13 -6.00 8.10 0.98
N THR A 14 -5.63 8.60 2.16
CA THR A 14 -5.02 9.91 2.41
C THR A 14 -4.13 9.88 3.67
N ALA A 15 -3.47 11.00 3.94
CA ALA A 15 -2.67 11.17 5.15
C ALA A 15 -2.55 12.63 5.53
N GLU A 16 -2.39 12.94 6.81
CA GLU A 16 -2.18 14.33 7.26
C GLU A 16 -0.93 14.97 6.65
N VAL A 17 0.07 14.14 6.35
CA VAL A 17 1.34 14.56 5.77
C VAL A 17 1.26 14.81 4.26
N TYR A 18 0.19 14.36 3.59
CA TYR A 18 0.04 14.55 2.15
C TYR A 18 -0.23 16.02 1.83
N SER A 19 0.55 16.56 0.88
CA SER A 19 0.43 17.94 0.40
C SER A 19 0.46 19.01 1.51
N GLY A 20 1.13 18.72 2.64
CA GLY A 20 1.17 19.62 3.81
C GLY A 20 -0.20 19.79 4.48
N GLY A 21 -1.03 18.75 4.49
CA GLY A 21 -2.38 18.77 5.06
C GLY A 21 -3.46 19.35 4.14
N LYS A 22 -3.15 19.60 2.86
CA LYS A 22 -4.15 20.02 1.86
C LYS A 22 -5.00 18.82 1.44
N LEU A 23 -6.33 18.95 1.55
CA LEU A 23 -7.33 17.89 1.34
C LEU A 23 -7.06 16.99 0.12
N ALA A 24 -7.01 15.69 0.37
CA ALA A 24 -7.51 14.64 -0.53
C ALA A 24 -8.30 13.66 0.36
N LEU A 25 -9.51 13.26 -0.04
CA LEU A 25 -10.50 12.58 0.83
C LEU A 25 -10.18 11.09 1.07
N GLY A 26 -10.43 10.60 2.30
CA GLY A 26 -10.60 9.19 2.72
C GLY A 26 -9.33 8.47 3.21
N LEU A 27 -9.41 7.74 4.34
CA LEU A 27 -8.37 7.03 5.15
C LEU A 27 -7.21 7.90 5.65
N LEU A 28 -6.92 7.88 6.95
CA LEU A 28 -5.85 8.71 7.53
C LEU A 28 -4.69 7.85 8.01
N ALA A 29 -3.51 8.00 7.42
CA ALA A 29 -2.25 7.56 8.03
C ALA A 29 -1.62 8.72 8.85
N LEU A 30 -1.62 8.60 10.19
CA LEU A 30 -1.00 9.60 11.07
C LEU A 30 0.52 9.45 11.05
N GLY A 31 1.21 10.49 10.56
CA GLY A 31 2.64 10.52 10.32
C GLY A 31 3.41 11.17 11.47
N ASN A 32 4.39 10.44 12.01
CA ASN A 32 5.31 10.87 13.07
C ASN A 32 4.61 11.33 14.35
N LEU A 33 4.44 10.39 15.27
CA LEU A 33 4.31 10.70 16.69
C LEU A 33 5.56 11.49 17.11
N LEU A 34 5.38 12.81 17.29
CA LEU A 34 6.36 13.71 17.89
C LEU A 34 6.60 13.28 19.35
N PRO A 35 7.64 13.77 20.05
CA PRO A 35 8.00 13.35 21.42
C PRO A 35 7.01 13.77 22.53
N GLN A 36 5.73 13.88 22.21
CA GLN A 36 4.62 14.01 23.14
C GLN A 36 3.96 12.63 23.36
N PRO A 37 3.15 12.45 24.42
CA PRO A 37 2.38 11.21 24.61
C PRO A 37 1.64 10.87 23.33
N ALA A 38 1.79 9.66 22.82
CA ALA A 38 1.22 9.25 21.56
C ALA A 38 -0.30 9.44 21.53
N THR A 39 -0.94 9.30 22.70
CA THR A 39 -2.36 9.59 22.89
C THR A 39 -2.72 11.03 22.50
N LEU A 40 -1.93 12.03 22.90
CA LEU A 40 -2.18 13.45 22.60
C LEU A 40 -1.91 13.77 21.13
N THR A 41 -0.84 13.23 20.56
CA THR A 41 -0.50 13.45 19.14
C THR A 41 -1.50 12.77 18.21
N LEU A 42 -1.92 11.53 18.52
CA LEU A 42 -2.94 10.81 17.76
C LEU A 42 -4.28 11.55 17.78
N LEU A 43 -4.74 11.97 18.96
CA LEU A 43 -6.02 12.66 19.12
C LEU A 43 -6.04 14.01 18.40
N SER A 44 -4.98 14.80 18.54
CA SER A 44 -4.89 16.11 17.88
C SER A 44 -4.77 15.98 16.36
N GLY A 45 -3.95 15.04 15.88
CA GLY A 45 -3.79 14.75 14.45
C GLY A 45 -5.09 14.26 13.81
N LEU A 46 -5.80 13.31 14.45
CA LEU A 46 -7.07 12.80 13.93
C LEU A 46 -8.16 13.88 13.95
N LYS A 47 -8.32 14.64 15.05
CA LYS A 47 -9.28 15.75 15.11
C LYS A 47 -9.04 16.79 14.02
N GLY A 48 -7.78 17.19 13.83
CA GLY A 48 -7.42 18.13 12.76
C GLY A 48 -7.72 17.56 11.37
N SER A 49 -7.55 16.25 11.18
CA SER A 49 -7.85 15.59 9.92
C SER A 49 -9.34 15.49 9.63
N LEU A 50 -10.15 15.07 10.61
CA LEU A 50 -11.60 15.03 10.53
C LEU A 50 -12.19 16.42 10.22
N GLN A 51 -11.68 17.45 10.90
CA GLN A 51 -12.08 18.84 10.65
C GLN A 51 -11.78 19.26 9.21
N ARG A 52 -10.58 18.95 8.68
CA ARG A 52 -10.23 19.26 7.29
C ARG A 52 -11.09 18.50 6.31
N MET A 53 -11.39 17.23 6.56
CA MET A 53 -12.23 16.41 5.69
C MET A 53 -13.72 16.72 5.80
N GLN A 54 -14.13 17.51 6.81
CA GLN A 54 -15.54 17.75 7.14
C GLN A 54 -16.30 16.44 7.41
N LEU A 55 -15.63 15.52 8.11
CA LEU A 55 -16.18 14.21 8.49
C LEU A 55 -16.23 14.10 10.02
N GLU A 56 -17.24 13.39 10.52
CA GLU A 56 -17.33 13.05 11.95
C GLU A 56 -16.42 11.87 12.31
N TYR A 57 -16.23 10.93 11.37
CA TYR A 57 -15.40 9.75 11.53
C TYR A 57 -14.75 9.32 10.21
N VAL A 58 -13.76 8.42 10.30
CA VAL A 58 -13.22 7.67 9.15
C VAL A 58 -13.42 6.17 9.34
N ASP A 59 -13.61 5.41 8.27
CA ASP A 59 -13.78 3.96 8.37
C ASP A 59 -12.56 3.28 9.00
N VAL A 60 -11.35 3.68 8.59
CA VAL A 60 -10.11 3.14 9.16
C VAL A 60 -9.08 4.25 9.39
N VAL A 61 -8.50 4.28 10.60
CA VAL A 61 -7.32 5.10 10.92
C VAL A 61 -6.06 4.22 10.95
N PHE A 62 -4.97 4.69 10.35
CA PHE A 62 -3.71 3.96 10.25
C PHE A 62 -2.59 4.58 11.08
N ALA A 63 -1.83 3.72 11.77
CA ALA A 63 -0.48 4.06 12.22
C ALA A 63 0.46 4.02 11.01
N ASN A 64 0.87 5.19 10.49
CA ASN A 64 1.61 5.32 9.23
C ASN A 64 3.03 4.69 9.25
N ARG A 65 3.60 4.56 10.44
CA ARG A 65 4.88 3.89 10.71
C ARG A 65 4.91 3.48 12.18
N THR A 66 5.88 2.65 12.53
CA THR A 66 6.17 2.32 13.93
C THR A 66 6.81 3.52 14.63
N ASP A 67 6.51 3.70 15.91
CA ASP A 67 7.16 4.68 16.77
C ASP A 67 7.87 3.95 17.90
N ASN A 68 9.19 3.84 17.77
CA ASN A 68 10.03 3.13 18.74
C ASN A 68 10.14 3.87 20.09
N ASN A 69 9.62 5.09 20.20
CA ASN A 69 9.64 5.87 21.43
C ASN A 69 8.36 5.72 22.25
N THR A 70 7.31 5.12 21.69
CA THR A 70 6.02 4.93 22.35
C THR A 70 5.79 3.44 22.62
N PRO A 71 5.50 3.03 23.86
CA PRO A 71 5.14 1.65 24.17
C PRO A 71 3.92 1.17 23.37
N MET A 72 3.95 -0.08 22.90
CA MET A 72 2.85 -0.67 22.11
C MET A 72 1.49 -0.55 22.81
N GLU A 73 1.45 -0.75 24.13
CA GLU A 73 0.25 -0.61 24.94
C GLU A 73 -0.40 0.78 24.78
N GLU A 74 0.40 1.84 24.81
CA GLU A 74 -0.11 3.21 24.66
C GLU A 74 -0.72 3.42 23.27
N ILE A 75 -0.06 2.92 22.22
CA ILE A 75 -0.56 3.01 20.83
C ILE A 75 -1.92 2.31 20.71
N VAL A 76 -2.02 1.05 21.17
CA VAL A 76 -3.25 0.26 21.06
C VAL A 76 -4.39 0.86 21.90
N ARG A 77 -4.08 1.40 23.10
CA ARG A 77 -5.07 2.12 23.92
C ARG A 77 -5.56 3.39 23.23
N ALA A 78 -4.66 4.17 22.62
CA ALA A 78 -5.04 5.39 21.91
C ALA A 78 -5.91 5.09 20.68
N MET A 79 -5.57 4.06 19.90
CA MET A 79 -6.38 3.59 18.77
C MET A 79 -7.75 3.08 19.21
N THR A 80 -7.81 2.31 20.29
CA THR A 80 -9.07 1.84 20.88
C THR A 80 -9.92 3.02 21.38
N HIS A 81 -9.29 4.03 21.98
CA HIS A 81 -9.98 5.22 22.47
C HIS A 81 -10.63 6.00 21.33
N VAL A 82 -9.93 6.28 20.22
CA VAL A 82 -10.53 7.02 19.10
C VAL A 82 -11.69 6.26 18.44
N ILE A 83 -11.64 4.92 18.43
CA ILE A 83 -12.77 4.10 17.97
C ILE A 83 -13.96 4.22 18.93
N ASN A 84 -13.72 4.09 20.24
CA ASN A 84 -14.77 4.22 21.26
C ASN A 84 -15.38 5.63 21.32
N GLN A 85 -14.63 6.66 20.90
CA GLN A 85 -15.15 8.03 20.76
C GLN A 85 -15.93 8.24 19.44
N GLY A 86 -16.06 7.22 18.60
CA GLY A 86 -16.75 7.30 17.32
C GLY A 86 -15.99 8.09 16.26
N MET A 87 -14.69 8.35 16.45
CA MET A 87 -13.85 9.09 15.48
C MET A 87 -13.32 8.19 14.37
N SER A 88 -13.34 6.87 14.57
CA SER A 88 -13.07 5.88 13.53
C SER A 88 -13.82 4.58 13.78
N MET A 89 -14.14 3.81 12.73
CA MET A 89 -14.77 2.49 12.89
C MET A 89 -13.74 1.40 13.23
N TYR A 90 -12.57 1.44 12.61
CA TYR A 90 -11.49 0.47 12.80
C TYR A 90 -10.12 1.15 12.77
N TRP A 91 -9.07 0.41 13.10
CA TRP A 91 -7.70 0.87 12.89
C TRP A 91 -6.84 -0.18 12.21
N GLY A 92 -5.77 0.28 11.57
CA GLY A 92 -4.79 -0.56 10.89
C GLY A 92 -3.37 -0.07 11.09
N THR A 93 -2.43 -0.87 10.61
CA THR A 93 -1.00 -0.57 10.65
C THR A 93 -0.48 -0.29 9.24
N SER A 94 0.62 0.43 9.10
CA SER A 94 1.28 0.67 7.81
C SER A 94 2.79 0.67 8.01
N ARG A 95 3.49 -0.15 7.21
CA ARG A 95 4.95 -0.35 7.27
C ARG A 95 5.43 -1.04 8.56
N TRP A 96 4.54 -1.70 9.29
CA TRP A 96 4.90 -2.45 10.49
C TRP A 96 5.44 -3.84 10.12
N SER A 97 6.39 -4.37 10.86
CA SER A 97 6.82 -5.76 10.73
C SER A 97 5.73 -6.73 11.21
N ALA A 98 5.80 -7.99 10.78
CA ALA A 98 4.86 -9.00 11.28
C ALA A 98 4.95 -9.21 12.80
N MET A 99 6.12 -8.97 13.39
CA MET A 99 6.34 -9.04 14.83
C MET A 99 5.56 -7.93 15.56
N GLU A 100 5.68 -6.68 15.11
CA GLU A 100 5.01 -5.54 15.72
C GLU A 100 3.48 -5.63 15.59
N ILE A 101 2.97 -6.15 14.46
CA ILE A 101 1.53 -6.40 14.28
C ILE A 101 1.04 -7.46 15.29
N MET A 102 1.81 -8.52 15.49
CA MET A 102 1.49 -9.56 16.48
C MET A 102 1.58 -9.03 17.91
N GLU A 103 2.52 -8.14 18.19
CA GLU A 103 2.64 -7.47 19.49
C GLU A 103 1.41 -6.60 19.77
N ALA A 104 0.96 -5.79 18.80
CA ALA A 104 -0.28 -5.01 18.92
C ALA A 104 -1.50 -5.91 19.17
N TYR A 105 -1.59 -7.03 18.46
CA TYR A 105 -2.65 -8.02 18.69
C TYR A 105 -2.59 -8.62 20.09
N SER A 106 -1.39 -8.99 20.56
CA SER A 106 -1.17 -9.55 21.91
C SER A 106 -1.61 -8.57 22.99
N VAL A 107 -1.18 -7.32 22.90
CA VAL A 107 -1.60 -6.21 23.78
C VAL A 107 -3.12 -6.07 23.77
N ALA A 108 -3.74 -6.08 22.59
CA ALA A 108 -5.18 -5.94 22.46
C ALA A 108 -5.93 -7.08 23.17
N ARG A 109 -5.46 -8.32 23.03
CA ARG A 109 -6.03 -9.48 23.74
C ARG A 109 -5.81 -9.42 25.25
N GLN A 110 -4.62 -9.04 25.69
CA GLN A 110 -4.27 -8.98 27.11
C GLN A 110 -5.11 -7.94 27.87
N PHE A 111 -5.37 -6.78 27.27
CA PHE A 111 -6.04 -5.66 27.93
C PHE A 111 -7.48 -5.43 27.47
N ASN A 112 -8.06 -6.38 26.71
CA ASN A 112 -9.41 -6.29 26.14
C ASN A 112 -9.63 -4.99 25.33
N LEU A 113 -8.67 -4.69 24.45
CA LEU A 113 -8.68 -3.56 23.54
C LEU A 113 -9.01 -4.03 22.11
N ILE A 114 -9.13 -3.08 21.18
CA ILE A 114 -9.49 -3.37 19.79
C ILE A 114 -8.20 -3.66 19.00
N PRO A 115 -8.03 -4.83 18.37
CA PRO A 115 -6.86 -5.16 17.55
C PRO A 115 -6.91 -4.47 16.17
N PRO A 116 -5.77 -4.34 15.46
CA PRO A 116 -5.75 -3.80 14.11
C PRO A 116 -6.40 -4.79 13.13
N VAL A 117 -7.11 -4.28 12.11
CA VAL A 117 -7.85 -5.11 11.14
C VAL A 117 -7.12 -5.32 9.83
N CYS A 118 -6.15 -4.45 9.50
CA CYS A 118 -5.42 -4.52 8.25
C CYS A 118 -4.02 -3.90 8.34
N GLU A 119 -3.15 -4.34 7.46
CA GLU A 119 -1.83 -3.76 7.21
C GLU A 119 -1.77 -3.12 5.82
N GLN A 120 -1.29 -1.88 5.76
CA GLN A 120 -0.95 -1.19 4.53
C GLN A 120 0.51 -1.45 4.13
N ALA A 121 0.74 -2.31 3.14
CA ALA A 121 2.08 -2.75 2.72
C ALA A 121 2.42 -2.42 1.26
N GLU A 122 3.70 -2.13 1.00
CA GLU A 122 4.18 -1.97 -0.38
C GLU A 122 4.10 -3.31 -1.11
N TYR A 123 3.44 -3.34 -2.27
CA TYR A 123 3.37 -4.55 -3.08
C TYR A 123 3.34 -4.23 -4.58
N HIS A 124 4.34 -4.75 -5.27
CA HIS A 124 4.49 -4.64 -6.72
C HIS A 124 5.54 -5.64 -7.21
N PHE A 125 5.76 -5.74 -8.52
CA PHE A 125 6.73 -6.64 -9.14
C PHE A 125 8.09 -6.72 -8.42
N PHE A 126 8.65 -5.58 -8.02
CA PHE A 126 9.97 -5.49 -7.38
C PHE A 126 9.95 -5.44 -5.84
N GLN A 127 8.79 -5.59 -5.19
CA GLN A 127 8.64 -5.59 -3.73
C GLN A 127 7.55 -6.58 -3.35
N ARG A 128 7.95 -7.79 -2.93
CA ARG A 128 7.07 -8.95 -2.82
C ARG A 128 7.07 -9.60 -1.44
N ASP A 129 8.25 -9.67 -0.83
CA ASP A 129 8.54 -10.54 0.32
C ASP A 129 7.48 -10.43 1.42
N LYS A 130 7.30 -9.25 2.02
CA LYS A 130 6.36 -9.05 3.13
C LYS A 130 4.94 -9.55 2.82
N VAL A 131 4.39 -9.19 1.67
CA VAL A 131 3.00 -9.51 1.30
C VAL A 131 2.83 -10.98 0.89
N GLU A 132 3.85 -11.60 0.30
CA GLU A 132 3.78 -13.00 -0.15
C GLU A 132 4.22 -14.02 0.92
N THR A 133 5.06 -13.64 1.89
CA THR A 133 5.62 -14.58 2.88
C THR A 133 5.17 -14.32 4.32
N GLN A 134 4.99 -13.05 4.72
CA GLN A 134 4.72 -12.72 6.12
C GLN A 134 3.23 -12.49 6.40
N LEU A 135 2.57 -11.66 5.59
CA LEU A 135 1.18 -11.28 5.81
C LEU A 135 0.16 -12.44 5.67
N PRO A 136 0.36 -13.47 4.82
CA PRO A 136 -0.57 -14.60 4.76
C PRO A 136 -0.65 -15.35 6.11
N GLU A 137 0.48 -15.46 6.83
CA GLU A 137 0.47 -16.07 8.17
C GLU A 137 -0.32 -15.22 9.18
N LEU A 138 -0.22 -13.89 9.12
CA LEU A 138 -1.00 -13.00 9.98
C LEU A 138 -2.49 -13.07 9.67
N TYR A 139 -2.87 -13.11 8.38
CA TYR A 139 -4.25 -13.30 7.97
C TYR A 139 -4.84 -14.59 8.59
N HIS A 140 -4.14 -15.71 8.45
CA HIS A 140 -4.62 -16.99 9.00
C HIS A 140 -4.62 -17.06 10.53
N LYS A 141 -3.68 -16.40 11.21
CA LYS A 141 -3.55 -16.46 12.68
C LYS A 141 -4.46 -15.48 13.41
N ILE A 142 -4.57 -14.25 12.91
CA ILE A 142 -5.21 -13.14 13.62
C ILE A 142 -6.23 -12.36 12.78
N GLY A 143 -6.44 -12.71 11.52
CA GLY A 143 -7.47 -12.12 10.66
C GLY A 143 -7.10 -10.76 10.06
N VAL A 144 -5.82 -10.36 10.09
CA VAL A 144 -5.36 -9.09 9.52
C VAL A 144 -5.36 -9.15 7.99
N GLY A 145 -6.13 -8.28 7.35
CA GLY A 145 -6.17 -8.13 5.89
C GLY A 145 -5.01 -7.29 5.34
N VAL A 146 -4.87 -7.24 4.01
CA VAL A 146 -3.80 -6.48 3.34
C VAL A 146 -4.40 -5.46 2.38
N VAL A 147 -4.03 -4.19 2.56
CA VAL A 147 -4.31 -3.11 1.61
C VAL A 147 -2.97 -2.68 1.02
N SER A 148 -2.68 -3.06 -0.23
CA SER A 148 -1.35 -2.79 -0.77
C SER A 148 -1.22 -1.40 -1.39
N TRP A 149 -0.02 -0.82 -1.38
CA TRP A 149 0.25 0.49 -1.98
C TRP A 149 1.45 0.47 -2.95
N SER A 150 1.55 1.54 -3.75
CA SER A 150 2.54 1.70 -4.85
C SER A 150 2.58 0.53 -5.84
N PRO A 151 1.44 0.05 -6.38
CA PRO A 151 1.43 -1.09 -7.33
C PRO A 151 2.30 -0.86 -8.57
N LEU A 152 2.55 0.41 -8.93
CA LEU A 152 3.38 0.80 -10.07
C LEU A 152 4.77 1.31 -9.65
N ALA A 153 5.21 1.07 -8.40
CA ALA A 153 6.47 1.52 -7.83
C ALA A 153 6.76 3.01 -8.12
N CYS A 154 5.86 3.90 -7.68
CA CYS A 154 5.92 5.34 -7.98
C CYS A 154 5.91 5.70 -9.49
N GLY A 155 5.43 4.80 -10.34
CA GLY A 155 5.37 4.96 -11.80
C GLY A 155 6.53 4.29 -12.53
N ILE A 156 7.49 3.69 -11.83
CA ILE A 156 8.62 2.97 -12.45
C ILE A 156 8.12 1.88 -13.40
N ILE A 157 7.09 1.13 -12.98
CA ILE A 157 6.55 -0.02 -13.72
C ILE A 157 5.79 0.42 -14.98
N THR A 158 5.50 1.71 -15.17
CA THR A 158 4.84 2.20 -16.41
C THR A 158 5.76 2.17 -17.63
N GLY A 159 7.07 1.91 -17.47
CA GLY A 159 8.05 1.93 -18.56
C GLY A 159 8.49 3.33 -19.00
N LYS A 160 7.85 4.40 -18.50
CA LYS A 160 8.15 5.79 -18.90
C LYS A 160 9.57 6.29 -18.61
N TYR A 161 10.37 5.51 -17.89
CA TYR A 161 11.75 5.87 -17.52
C TYR A 161 12.82 5.14 -18.34
N GLU A 162 12.43 4.36 -19.36
CA GLU A 162 13.37 3.63 -20.23
C GLU A 162 14.43 4.58 -20.84
N ASN A 163 14.01 5.78 -21.25
CA ASN A 163 14.87 6.77 -21.92
C ASN A 163 15.23 7.98 -21.03
N GLY A 164 15.30 7.78 -19.72
CA GLY A 164 15.65 8.83 -18.74
C GLY A 164 14.44 9.34 -17.95
N ILE A 165 14.57 10.52 -17.33
CA ILE A 165 13.53 11.09 -16.45
C ILE A 165 12.68 12.11 -17.22
N PRO A 166 11.38 11.83 -17.50
CA PRO A 166 10.51 12.81 -18.15
C PRO A 166 10.26 14.04 -17.27
N GLU A 167 10.17 15.23 -17.87
CA GLU A 167 10.06 16.52 -17.17
C GLU A 167 8.83 16.64 -16.27
N CYS A 168 7.68 16.07 -16.67
CA CYS A 168 6.44 16.11 -15.89
C CYS A 168 6.23 14.87 -14.99
N SER A 169 7.29 14.07 -14.76
CA SER A 169 7.18 12.83 -13.98
C SER A 169 7.35 13.06 -12.48
N ARG A 170 6.96 12.08 -11.64
CA ARG A 170 7.18 12.17 -10.19
C ARG A 170 8.66 12.33 -9.83
N ALA A 171 9.55 11.67 -10.58
CA ALA A 171 11.00 11.70 -10.36
C ALA A 171 11.69 13.01 -10.80
N SER A 172 11.00 13.92 -11.51
CA SER A 172 11.56 15.26 -11.81
C SER A 172 11.30 16.28 -10.70
N MET A 173 10.38 15.99 -9.77
CA MET A 173 10.01 16.88 -8.69
C MET A 173 11.09 16.92 -7.60
N LYS A 174 11.46 18.12 -7.12
CA LYS A 174 12.53 18.32 -6.11
C LYS A 174 12.43 17.42 -4.87
N PRO A 175 11.25 17.19 -4.25
CA PRO A 175 11.15 16.32 -3.07
C PRO A 175 11.44 14.83 -3.34
N TYR A 176 11.54 14.43 -4.60
CA TYR A 176 11.65 13.04 -5.05
C TYR A 176 13.02 12.73 -5.68
N GLN A 177 14.08 13.46 -5.29
CA GLN A 177 15.44 13.17 -5.74
C GLN A 177 15.85 11.71 -5.47
N TRP A 178 15.47 11.17 -4.31
CA TRP A 178 15.69 9.75 -3.97
C TRP A 178 15.09 8.78 -5.00
N LEU A 179 13.96 9.13 -5.62
CA LEU A 179 13.31 8.30 -6.64
C LEU A 179 14.10 8.37 -7.95
N ARG A 180 14.59 9.55 -8.31
CA ARG A 180 15.48 9.71 -9.46
C ARG A 180 16.75 8.88 -9.29
N ASP A 181 17.38 8.95 -8.13
CA ASP A 181 18.60 8.21 -7.83
C ASP A 181 18.33 6.69 -7.88
N LYS A 182 17.20 6.23 -7.34
CA LYS A 182 16.74 4.83 -7.44
C LYS A 182 16.57 4.39 -8.90
N ILE A 183 15.93 5.20 -9.75
CA ILE A 183 15.71 4.86 -11.17
C ILE A 183 17.04 4.82 -11.94
N MET A 184 17.94 5.76 -11.68
CA MET A 184 19.23 5.88 -12.37
C MET A 184 20.30 4.89 -11.85
N SER A 185 20.05 4.22 -10.73
CA SER A 185 20.93 3.20 -10.18
C SER A 185 21.09 1.99 -11.11
N GLU A 186 22.09 1.15 -10.84
CA GLU A 186 22.27 -0.12 -11.56
C GLU A 186 21.03 -1.03 -11.43
N ASP A 187 20.46 -1.13 -10.22
CA ASP A 187 19.26 -1.93 -9.98
C ASP A 187 18.04 -1.35 -10.67
N GLY A 188 17.91 -0.02 -10.71
CA GLY A 188 16.86 0.66 -11.48
C GLY A 188 16.92 0.32 -12.97
N ARG A 189 18.13 0.29 -13.56
CA ARG A 189 18.34 -0.12 -14.97
C ARG A 189 18.01 -1.60 -15.19
N LYS A 190 18.39 -2.49 -14.27
CA LYS A 190 18.00 -3.91 -14.32
C LYS A 190 16.47 -4.07 -14.26
N GLN A 191 15.78 -3.28 -13.43
CA GLN A 191 14.32 -3.26 -13.39
C GLN A 191 13.72 -2.81 -14.73
N GLN A 192 14.25 -1.75 -15.36
CA GLN A 192 13.77 -1.31 -16.68
C GLN A 192 13.94 -2.39 -17.76
N ALA A 193 15.05 -3.14 -17.76
CA ALA A 193 15.25 -4.25 -18.69
C ALA A 193 14.15 -5.33 -18.52
N LYS A 194 13.83 -5.71 -17.28
CA LYS A 194 12.73 -6.66 -16.99
C LYS A 194 11.37 -6.12 -17.41
N LEU A 195 11.13 -4.82 -17.26
CA LEU A 195 9.87 -4.18 -17.70
C LEU A 195 9.68 -4.29 -19.21
N LYS A 196 10.76 -4.24 -20.00
CA LYS A 196 10.70 -4.44 -21.45
C LYS A 196 10.25 -5.86 -21.82
N GLU A 197 10.76 -6.87 -21.12
CA GLU A 197 10.31 -8.25 -21.29
C GLU A 197 8.85 -8.44 -20.87
N LEU A 198 8.43 -7.82 -19.76
CA LEU A 198 7.05 -7.85 -19.29
C LEU A 198 6.08 -7.11 -20.23
N ALA A 199 6.55 -6.08 -20.95
CA ALA A 199 5.75 -5.38 -21.95
C ALA A 199 5.27 -6.33 -23.07
N HIS A 200 6.10 -7.30 -23.47
CA HIS A 200 5.69 -8.32 -24.45
C HIS A 200 4.57 -9.22 -23.91
N ILE A 201 4.54 -9.51 -22.61
CA ILE A 201 3.41 -10.24 -22.00
C ILE A 201 2.15 -9.36 -22.03
N ALA A 202 2.27 -8.08 -21.68
CA ALA A 202 1.13 -7.15 -21.71
C ALA A 202 0.54 -7.04 -23.13
N GLU A 203 1.39 -6.95 -24.16
CA GLU A 203 1.01 -6.98 -25.59
C GLU A 203 0.25 -8.26 -25.96
N LYS A 204 0.77 -9.44 -25.59
CA LYS A 204 0.09 -10.74 -25.82
C LYS A 204 -1.30 -10.78 -25.20
N LEU A 205 -1.49 -10.15 -24.03
CA LEU A 205 -2.77 -10.12 -23.32
C LEU A 205 -3.71 -8.99 -23.77
N GLY A 206 -3.23 -8.11 -24.66
CA GLY A 206 -3.95 -6.93 -25.13
C GLY A 206 -4.23 -5.93 -24.00
N CYS A 207 -3.26 -5.71 -23.11
CA CYS A 207 -3.35 -4.74 -22.03
C CYS A 207 -2.08 -3.88 -21.92
N THR A 208 -2.14 -2.82 -21.12
CA THR A 208 -0.95 -2.00 -20.83
C THR A 208 -0.12 -2.63 -19.71
N LEU A 209 1.18 -2.29 -19.65
CA LEU A 209 2.06 -2.76 -18.57
C LEU A 209 1.55 -2.33 -17.16
N PRO A 210 1.02 -1.10 -16.96
CA PRO A 210 0.33 -0.76 -15.72
C PRO A 210 -0.85 -1.66 -15.37
N GLN A 211 -1.69 -1.99 -16.35
CA GLN A 211 -2.83 -2.90 -16.15
C GLN A 211 -2.37 -4.30 -15.76
N LEU A 212 -1.34 -4.82 -16.43
CA LEU A 212 -0.72 -6.10 -16.10
C LEU A 212 -0.21 -6.11 -14.65
N ALA A 213 0.50 -5.06 -14.23
CA ALA A 213 1.08 -4.96 -12.89
C ALA A 213 0.01 -4.90 -11.79
N ILE A 214 -1.04 -4.11 -11.98
CA ILE A 214 -2.13 -3.99 -11.00
C ILE A 214 -2.92 -5.31 -10.92
N ALA A 215 -3.24 -5.93 -12.06
CA ALA A 215 -3.90 -7.23 -12.08
C ALA A 215 -3.05 -8.33 -11.44
N TRP A 216 -1.73 -8.27 -11.63
CA TRP A 216 -0.80 -9.17 -10.97
C TRP A 216 -0.83 -9.00 -9.45
N CYS A 217 -0.89 -7.77 -8.92
CA CYS A 217 -1.05 -7.56 -7.47
C CYS A 217 -2.36 -8.15 -6.95
N LEU A 218 -3.47 -7.96 -7.68
CA LEU A 218 -4.80 -8.45 -7.31
C LEU A 218 -4.97 -9.98 -7.47
N ARG A 219 -4.03 -10.68 -8.12
CA ARG A 219 -4.07 -12.15 -8.23
C ARG A 219 -3.84 -12.84 -6.89
N ASN A 220 -3.22 -12.14 -5.94
CA ASN A 220 -2.95 -12.67 -4.61
C ASN A 220 -4.22 -12.54 -3.76
N GLU A 221 -4.87 -13.66 -3.44
CA GLU A 221 -6.09 -13.70 -2.62
C GLU A 221 -5.90 -13.09 -1.22
N GLY A 222 -4.66 -13.02 -0.72
CA GLY A 222 -4.34 -12.34 0.54
C GLY A 222 -4.40 -10.81 0.46
N VAL A 223 -4.39 -10.24 -0.76
CA VAL A 223 -4.51 -8.79 -0.98
C VAL A 223 -5.99 -8.43 -1.11
N SER A 224 -6.51 -7.73 -0.09
CA SER A 224 -7.92 -7.32 -0.05
C SER A 224 -8.21 -6.14 -0.98
N SER A 225 -7.25 -5.23 -1.15
CA SER A 225 -7.34 -4.09 -2.06
C SER A 225 -5.96 -3.57 -2.47
N VAL A 226 -5.90 -2.88 -3.61
CA VAL A 226 -4.70 -2.22 -4.14
C VAL A 226 -4.98 -0.73 -4.29
N LEU A 227 -4.26 0.09 -3.54
CA LEU A 227 -4.35 1.55 -3.60
C LEU A 227 -3.70 2.08 -4.88
N LEU A 228 -4.52 2.70 -5.73
CA LEU A 228 -4.08 3.28 -7.00
C LEU A 228 -3.61 4.73 -6.80
N GLY A 229 -2.41 5.03 -7.29
CA GLY A 229 -1.90 6.39 -7.40
C GLY A 229 -1.98 6.88 -8.84
N SER A 230 -2.64 8.03 -9.07
CA SER A 230 -2.73 8.66 -10.39
C SER A 230 -2.55 10.17 -10.29
N SER A 231 -1.90 10.77 -11.29
CA SER A 231 -1.76 12.24 -11.40
C SER A 231 -2.73 12.88 -12.41
N ASN A 232 -3.46 12.08 -13.19
CA ASN A 232 -4.47 12.58 -14.13
C ASN A 232 -5.61 11.57 -14.38
N PRO A 233 -6.77 12.02 -14.89
CA PRO A 233 -7.90 11.13 -15.17
C PRO A 233 -7.57 9.96 -16.10
N THR A 234 -6.80 10.18 -17.16
CA THR A 234 -6.45 9.15 -18.15
C THR A 234 -5.71 7.97 -17.51
N GLN A 235 -4.72 8.24 -16.66
CA GLN A 235 -4.00 7.21 -15.91
C GLN A 235 -4.93 6.44 -14.98
N LEU A 236 -5.91 7.11 -14.34
CA LEU A 236 -6.86 6.41 -13.48
C LEU A 236 -7.76 5.47 -14.30
N THR A 237 -8.31 5.95 -15.41
CA THR A 237 -9.15 5.12 -16.31
C THR A 237 -8.36 3.94 -16.87
N GLU A 238 -7.10 4.15 -17.26
CA GLU A 238 -6.21 3.07 -17.68
C GLU A 238 -6.03 2.03 -16.57
N ASN A 239 -5.67 2.48 -15.36
CA ASN A 239 -5.41 1.61 -14.22
C ASN A 239 -6.66 0.80 -13.80
N LEU A 240 -7.86 1.40 -13.86
CA LEU A 240 -9.13 0.70 -13.58
C LEU A 240 -9.40 -0.42 -14.59
N GLY A 241 -8.89 -0.31 -15.81
CA GLY A 241 -8.94 -1.37 -16.82
C GLY A 241 -8.20 -2.65 -16.43
N ALA A 242 -7.35 -2.63 -15.39
CA ALA A 242 -6.67 -3.81 -14.87
C ALA A 242 -7.64 -4.94 -14.45
N ILE A 243 -8.87 -4.61 -14.05
CA ILE A 243 -9.90 -5.59 -13.70
C ILE A 243 -10.18 -6.55 -14.88
N GLN A 244 -10.10 -6.06 -16.12
CA GLN A 244 -10.32 -6.88 -17.33
C GLN A 244 -9.14 -7.82 -17.63
N VAL A 245 -8.01 -7.62 -16.96
CA VAL A 245 -6.80 -8.45 -17.12
C VAL A 245 -6.77 -9.58 -16.08
N ILE A 246 -7.44 -9.43 -14.93
CA ILE A 246 -7.45 -10.45 -13.86
C ILE A 246 -7.85 -11.83 -14.39
N PRO A 247 -8.94 -12.01 -15.17
CA PRO A 247 -9.32 -13.33 -15.69
C PRO A 247 -8.32 -13.92 -16.69
N LYS A 248 -7.49 -13.07 -17.31
CA LYS A 248 -6.44 -13.48 -18.26
C LYS A 248 -5.14 -13.88 -17.57
N MET A 249 -4.98 -13.56 -16.29
CA MET A 249 -3.80 -13.88 -15.47
C MET A 249 -3.81 -15.36 -15.05
N THR A 250 -3.65 -16.26 -16.02
CA THR A 250 -3.57 -17.70 -15.76
C THR A 250 -2.30 -18.08 -15.00
N ALA A 251 -2.26 -19.29 -14.43
CA ALA A 251 -1.05 -19.81 -13.77
C ALA A 251 0.19 -19.80 -14.70
N GLY A 252 -0.01 -20.06 -16.00
CA GLY A 252 1.07 -19.99 -16.99
C GLY A 252 1.64 -18.58 -17.16
N ILE A 253 0.76 -17.58 -17.30
CA ILE A 253 1.17 -16.17 -17.39
C ILE A 253 1.85 -15.71 -16.09
N ALA A 254 1.28 -16.05 -14.93
CA ALA A 254 1.87 -15.72 -13.65
C ALA A 254 3.28 -16.32 -13.50
N SER A 255 3.48 -17.56 -13.97
CA SER A 255 4.79 -18.21 -14.00
C SER A 255 5.78 -17.54 -14.96
N GLU A 256 5.33 -17.08 -16.14
CA GLU A 256 6.17 -16.34 -17.09
C GLU A 256 6.62 -15.00 -16.48
N VAL A 257 5.71 -14.29 -15.82
CA VAL A 257 6.03 -13.06 -15.07
C VAL A 257 7.02 -13.35 -13.94
N ASP A 258 6.79 -14.39 -13.14
CA ASP A 258 7.70 -14.77 -12.05
C ASP A 258 9.10 -15.13 -12.57
N HIS A 259 9.19 -15.80 -13.72
CA HIS A 259 10.46 -16.13 -14.36
C HIS A 259 11.25 -14.88 -14.76
N ILE A 260 10.62 -13.92 -15.44
CA ILE A 260 11.26 -12.65 -15.82
C ILE A 260 11.68 -11.85 -14.59
N LEU A 261 10.83 -11.81 -13.58
CA LEU A 261 11.13 -11.07 -12.35
C LEU A 261 12.25 -11.72 -11.55
N GLY A 262 12.36 -13.04 -11.55
CA GLY A 262 13.44 -13.79 -10.91
C GLY A 262 13.59 -13.49 -9.42
N ASN A 263 12.50 -13.09 -8.76
CA ASN A 263 12.49 -12.60 -7.38
C ASN A 263 11.32 -13.18 -6.56
N ARG A 264 10.77 -14.31 -6.99
CA ARG A 264 9.73 -15.01 -6.25
C ARG A 264 10.28 -15.33 -4.84
N PRO A 265 9.66 -14.82 -3.78
CA PRO A 265 10.17 -15.05 -2.44
C PRO A 265 9.96 -16.51 -2.06
N HIS A 266 10.89 -17.05 -1.27
CA HIS A 266 10.84 -18.43 -0.80
C HIS A 266 9.85 -18.53 0.36
N SER A 267 8.87 -19.43 0.27
CA SER A 267 7.99 -19.73 1.39
C SER A 267 8.63 -20.83 2.24
N LYS A 268 8.45 -20.79 3.57
CA LYS A 268 8.82 -21.92 4.44
C LYS A 268 8.15 -23.24 4.03
N ARG A 269 7.02 -23.19 3.31
CA ARG A 269 6.34 -24.37 2.77
C ARG A 269 7.14 -25.09 1.68
N ASP A 270 8.12 -24.43 1.05
CA ASP A 270 8.93 -25.00 -0.04
C ASP A 270 10.04 -25.94 0.48
N TYR A 271 10.29 -25.99 1.79
CA TYR A 271 11.33 -26.84 2.42
C TYR A 271 10.86 -28.25 2.82
N HIS A 272 9.59 -28.60 2.57
CA HIS A 272 9.02 -29.90 2.95
C HIS A 272 8.92 -30.91 1.78
N HIS A 273 9.70 -30.75 0.72
CA HIS A 273 9.84 -31.73 -0.36
C HIS A 273 11.26 -32.30 -0.45
#